data_AF-A0A7S4NM83-F1
#
_entry.id   AF-A0A7S4NM83-F1
#
_cell.length_a   1.000
_cell.length_b   1.000
_cell.length_c   1.000
_cell.angle_alpha   90.00
_cell.angle_beta   90.00
_cell.angle_gamma   90.00
#
_symmetry.space_group_name_H-M   'P 1'
#
loop_
_entity.id
_entity.type
_entity.pdbx_description
1 polymer ?
#
loop_
_entity_poly.entity_id
_entity_poly.type
_entity_poly.pdbx_seq_one_letter_code
_entity_poly.pdbx_strand_id
1 'polypeptide(L)'
;GQRARELYIVSAKEVQCAGRKAAVIVVPFKLLKVVHKIQSRLVRELEKKFSGKHVVIIGQRRIMRKPSAGQRQPKQKRPRSRTLTAVHEAILEDLVYPTEIVGKHTRYRLDGSKMIKVYLDPKEAPNVEYKVETFASVYKKLTGKEVKFEFPVQEQH
;
A
#
# COMPACT_ATOMS: atom_id res chain seq x y z
N GLY A 1 -6.90 30.11 9.47
CA GLY A 1 -6.39 28.91 10.14
C GLY A 1 -7.42 27.80 10.09
N GLN A 2 -7.23 26.78 9.23
CA GLN A 2 -8.08 25.60 9.25
C GLN A 2 -7.56 24.66 10.34
N ARG A 3 -8.40 24.48 11.37
CA ARG A 3 -8.23 23.52 12.47
C ARG A 3 -7.70 22.21 11.93
N ALA A 4 -6.59 21.73 12.50
CA ALA A 4 -6.23 20.31 12.41
C ALA A 4 -7.43 19.52 12.92
N ARG A 5 -8.28 19.03 12.00
CA ARG A 5 -9.25 17.99 12.33
C ARG A 5 -8.42 16.88 12.96
N GLU A 6 -8.73 16.52 14.20
CA GLU A 6 -7.93 15.58 15.00
C GLU A 6 -7.49 14.39 14.14
N LEU A 7 -6.20 14.38 13.80
CA LEU A 7 -5.61 13.27 13.07
C LEU A 7 -5.41 12.16 14.08
N TYR A 8 -6.09 11.05 13.86
CA TYR A 8 -5.92 9.86 14.67
C TYR A 8 -5.58 8.66 13.80
N ILE A 9 -4.87 7.72 14.40
CA ILE A 9 -4.57 6.43 13.80
C ILE A 9 -5.59 5.40 14.28
N VAL A 10 -5.91 4.43 13.45
CA VAL A 10 -6.75 3.29 13.82
C VAL A 10 -5.91 2.23 14.52
N SER A 11 -4.74 1.94 13.96
CA SER A 11 -3.84 0.93 14.48
C SER A 11 -2.44 1.13 13.92
N ALA A 12 -1.43 0.66 14.63
CA ALA A 12 -0.08 0.52 14.11
C ALA A 12 0.35 -0.96 14.20
N LYS A 13 1.12 -1.43 13.21
CA LYS A 13 1.64 -2.80 13.17
C LYS A 13 3.12 -2.76 12.81
N GLU A 14 3.94 -3.51 13.52
CA GLU A 14 5.33 -3.74 13.12
C GLU A 14 5.37 -4.96 12.18
N VAL A 15 6.05 -4.83 11.05
CA VAL A 15 6.25 -5.89 10.05
C VAL A 15 7.74 -6.15 9.92
N GLN A 16 8.12 -7.42 10.03
CA GLN A 16 9.49 -7.85 9.74
C GLN A 16 9.71 -7.82 8.23
N CYS A 17 10.75 -7.10 7.80
CA CYS A 17 11.26 -7.05 6.43
C CYS A 17 12.68 -7.63 6.41
N ALA A 18 13.24 -7.83 5.22
CA ALA A 18 14.59 -8.40 5.03
C ALA A 18 15.64 -7.59 5.82
N GLY A 19 16.04 -8.10 6.98
CA GLY A 19 17.02 -7.47 7.87
C GLY A 19 16.55 -6.20 8.63
N ARG A 20 15.30 -5.73 8.48
CA ARG A 20 14.79 -4.52 9.13
C ARG A 20 13.34 -4.69 9.60
N LYS A 21 12.93 -3.87 10.58
CA LYS A 21 11.53 -3.75 11.01
C LYS A 21 10.92 -2.50 10.42
N ALA A 22 9.71 -2.62 9.88
CA ALA A 22 8.94 -1.49 9.34
C ALA A 22 7.67 -1.26 10.14
N ALA A 23 7.32 0.00 10.37
CA ALA A 23 6.09 0.39 11.04
C ALA A 23 5.00 0.71 10.01
N VAL A 24 3.90 -0.02 10.06
CA VAL A 24 2.71 0.19 9.23
C VAL A 24 1.67 0.92 10.06
N ILE A 25 1.39 2.17 9.70
CA ILE A 25 0.41 3.01 10.38
C ILE A 25 -0.89 2.99 9.57
N VAL A 26 -1.97 2.56 10.21
CA VAL A 26 -3.29 2.50 9.59
C VAL A 26 -4.09 3.72 9.99
N VAL A 27 -4.49 4.52 9.01
CA VAL A 27 -5.30 5.72 9.19
C VAL A 27 -6.72 5.51 8.71
N PRO A 28 -7.75 6.17 9.28
CA PRO A 28 -9.10 6.10 8.75
C PRO A 28 -9.12 6.55 7.29
N PHE A 29 -9.83 5.83 6.41
CA PHE A 29 -9.91 6.16 4.98
C PHE A 29 -10.37 7.61 4.71
N LYS A 30 -11.23 8.17 5.58
CA LYS A 30 -11.69 9.56 5.49
C LYS A 30 -10.56 10.59 5.67
N LEU A 31 -9.55 10.26 6.46
CA LEU A 31 -8.42 11.13 6.77
C LEU A 31 -7.25 10.93 5.81
N LEU A 32 -7.22 9.84 5.05
CA LEU A 32 -6.12 9.46 4.16
C LEU A 32 -5.70 10.60 3.22
N LYS A 33 -6.66 11.27 2.55
CA LYS A 33 -6.38 12.41 1.67
C LYS A 33 -5.73 13.60 2.38
N VAL A 34 -6.08 13.84 3.66
CA VAL A 34 -5.48 14.90 4.47
C VAL A 34 -4.07 14.50 4.88
N VAL A 35 -3.89 13.24 5.29
CA VAL A 35 -2.59 12.69 5.67
C VAL A 35 -1.63 12.71 4.48
N HIS A 36 -2.07 12.36 3.27
CA HIS A 36 -1.25 12.41 2.04
C HIS A 36 -0.61 13.78 1.82
N LYS A 37 -1.32 14.89 2.11
CA LYS A 37 -0.78 16.25 1.97
C LYS A 37 0.43 16.53 2.87
N ILE A 38 0.49 15.88 4.03
CA ILE A 38 1.56 16.05 5.03
C ILE A 38 2.46 14.81 5.15
N GLN A 39 2.22 13.77 4.34
CA GLN A 39 2.78 12.44 4.53
C GLN A 39 4.30 12.41 4.36
N SER A 40 4.86 13.15 3.39
CA SER A 40 6.32 13.22 3.20
C SER A 40 7.04 13.71 4.46
N ARG A 41 6.55 14.82 5.04
CA ARG A 41 7.08 15.39 6.29
C ARG A 41 6.85 14.45 7.47
N LEU A 42 5.62 13.92 7.61
CA LEU A 42 5.24 13.04 8.71
C LEU A 42 6.09 11.76 8.73
N VAL A 43 6.26 11.11 7.58
CA VAL A 43 7.09 9.91 7.44
C VAL A 43 8.54 10.23 7.81
N ARG A 44 9.12 11.31 7.30
CA ARG A 44 10.50 11.70 7.64
C ARG A 44 10.70 11.93 9.15
N GLU A 45 9.76 12.64 9.80
CA GLU A 45 9.83 12.89 11.24
C GLU A 45 9.69 11.60 12.06
N LEU A 46 8.81 10.69 11.65
CA LEU A 46 8.62 9.40 12.32
C LEU A 46 9.82 8.47 12.11
N GLU A 47 10.37 8.38 10.90
CA GLU A 47 11.56 7.56 10.61
C GLU A 47 12.77 8.04 11.43
N LYS A 48 12.93 9.36 11.58
CA LYS A 48 13.96 9.92 12.47
C LYS A 48 13.75 9.53 13.93
N LYS A 49 12.50 9.53 14.43
CA LYS A 49 12.16 9.14 15.80
C LYS A 49 12.32 7.63 16.05
N PHE A 50 12.08 6.80 15.04
CA PHE A 50 12.17 5.34 15.14
C PHE A 50 13.52 4.79 14.67
N SER A 51 14.60 5.54 14.88
CA SER A 51 15.99 5.12 14.59
C SER A 51 16.19 4.61 13.16
N GLY A 52 15.54 5.26 12.18
CA GLY A 52 15.65 4.91 10.76
C GLY A 52 14.81 3.70 10.32
N LYS A 53 13.94 3.15 11.17
CA LYS A 53 12.94 2.15 10.74
C LYS A 53 12.03 2.75 9.69
N HIS A 54 11.76 2.01 8.63
CA HIS A 54 10.86 2.48 7.57
C HIS A 54 9.43 2.61 8.10
N VAL A 55 8.77 3.70 7.75
CA VAL A 55 7.38 3.97 8.12
C VAL A 55 6.52 4.04 6.86
N VAL A 56 5.42 3.30 6.86
CA VAL A 56 4.45 3.28 5.75
C VAL A 56 3.04 3.54 6.28
N ILE A 57 2.27 4.36 5.58
CA ILE A 57 0.91 4.75 5.96
C ILE A 57 -0.08 4.11 5.00
N ILE A 58 -1.14 3.51 5.53
CA ILE A 58 -2.19 2.85 4.72
C ILE A 58 -3.56 3.25 5.24
N GLY A 59 -4.51 3.46 4.33
CA GLY A 59 -5.92 3.66 4.67
C GLY A 59 -6.60 2.38 5.14
N GLN A 60 -7.35 2.46 6.24
CA GLN A 60 -8.22 1.39 6.70
C GLN A 60 -9.35 1.15 5.68
N ARG A 61 -9.30 0.02 4.98
CA ARG A 61 -10.32 -0.40 4.00
C ARG A 61 -11.04 -1.65 4.47
N ARG A 62 -12.35 -1.72 4.23
CA ARG A 62 -13.19 -2.88 4.56
C ARG A 62 -13.46 -3.70 3.31
N ILE A 63 -13.03 -4.95 3.31
CA ILE A 63 -13.39 -5.93 2.29
C ILE A 63 -14.76 -6.52 2.64
N MET A 64 -15.72 -6.41 1.73
CA MET A 64 -16.98 -7.15 1.80
C MET A 64 -16.80 -8.49 1.09
N ARG A 65 -17.40 -9.57 1.62
CA ARG A 65 -17.37 -10.88 0.96
C ARG A 65 -18.17 -10.87 -0.34
N LYS A 66 -17.78 -11.70 -1.31
CA LYS A 66 -18.58 -11.89 -2.53
C LYS A 66 -19.88 -12.62 -2.12
N PRO A 67 -21.06 -12.15 -2.55
CA PRO A 67 -22.28 -12.92 -2.38
C PRO A 67 -22.15 -14.26 -3.11
N SER A 68 -22.44 -15.37 -2.43
CA SER A 68 -22.42 -16.72 -3.00
C SER A 68 -23.83 -17.32 -2.88
N ALA A 69 -24.17 -18.23 -3.80
CA ALA A 69 -25.40 -19.00 -3.71
C ALA A 69 -25.46 -19.77 -2.37
N GLY A 70 -26.65 -19.82 -1.75
CA GLY A 70 -26.86 -20.46 -0.45
C GLY A 70 -26.55 -19.60 0.79
N GLN A 71 -26.04 -18.38 0.62
CA GLN A 71 -25.87 -17.42 1.72
C GLN A 71 -26.97 -16.35 1.70
N ARG A 72 -27.31 -15.82 2.88
CA ARG A 72 -28.25 -14.70 2.99
C ARG A 72 -27.74 -13.54 2.14
N GLN A 73 -28.44 -13.24 1.06
CA GLN A 73 -28.02 -12.19 0.15
C GLN A 73 -28.16 -10.83 0.84
N PRO A 74 -27.15 -9.94 0.70
CA PRO A 74 -27.24 -8.61 1.27
C PRO A 74 -28.34 -7.82 0.55
N LYS A 75 -29.16 -7.08 1.31
CA LYS A 75 -30.20 -6.20 0.75
C LYS A 75 -29.63 -5.12 -0.17
N GLN A 76 -28.40 -4.68 0.09
CA GLN A 76 -27.71 -3.65 -0.69
C GLN A 76 -26.62 -4.26 -1.58
N LYS A 77 -26.53 -3.80 -2.83
CA LYS A 77 -25.47 -4.18 -3.77
C LYS A 77 -24.09 -3.89 -3.18
N ARG A 78 -23.17 -4.86 -3.28
CA ARG A 78 -21.77 -4.71 -2.86
C ARG A 78 -21.09 -3.64 -3.73
N PRO A 79 -20.54 -2.55 -3.14
CA PRO A 79 -19.79 -1.56 -3.90
C PRO A 79 -18.47 -2.12 -4.44
N ARG A 80 -18.07 -1.71 -5.65
CA ARG A 80 -16.80 -2.11 -6.28
C ARG A 80 -15.59 -1.75 -5.41
N SER A 81 -15.62 -0.61 -4.73
CA SER A 81 -14.55 -0.16 -3.82
C SER A 81 -14.33 -1.06 -2.60
N ARG A 82 -15.31 -1.93 -2.28
CA ARG A 82 -15.23 -2.89 -1.15
C ARG A 82 -15.00 -4.32 -1.64
N THR A 83 -14.52 -4.50 -2.87
CA THR A 83 -14.07 -5.80 -3.35
C THR A 83 -12.65 -6.11 -2.92
N LEU A 84 -12.31 -7.40 -2.82
CA LEU A 84 -10.95 -7.82 -2.45
C LEU A 84 -9.91 -7.29 -3.44
N THR A 85 -10.22 -7.34 -4.74
CA THR A 85 -9.31 -6.84 -5.78
C THR A 85 -9.10 -5.34 -5.70
N ALA A 86 -10.17 -4.54 -5.60
CA ALA A 86 -10.07 -3.09 -5.53
C ALA A 86 -9.37 -2.62 -4.24
N VAL A 87 -9.62 -3.29 -3.12
CA VAL A 87 -8.93 -2.98 -1.86
C VAL A 87 -7.43 -3.31 -1.95
N HIS A 88 -7.05 -4.43 -2.56
CA HIS A 88 -5.64 -4.78 -2.73
C HIS A 88 -4.91 -3.80 -3.67
N GLU A 89 -5.58 -3.34 -4.73
CA GLU A 89 -5.06 -2.28 -5.61
C GLU A 89 -4.84 -0.97 -4.87
N ALA A 90 -5.84 -0.52 -4.12
CA ALA A 90 -5.72 0.71 -3.36
C ALA A 90 -4.70 0.62 -2.20
N ILE A 91 -4.40 -0.59 -1.68
CA ILE A 91 -3.29 -0.77 -0.75
C ILE A 91 -1.95 -0.61 -1.46
N LEU A 92 -1.79 -1.10 -2.70
CA LEU A 92 -0.55 -0.90 -3.46
C LEU A 92 -0.28 0.60 -3.67
N GLU A 93 -1.29 1.36 -4.06
CA GLU A 93 -1.19 2.82 -4.24
C GLU A 93 -0.77 3.54 -2.95
N ASP A 94 -1.39 3.21 -1.82
CA ASP A 94 -1.02 3.81 -0.52
C ASP A 94 0.42 3.49 -0.11
N LEU A 95 0.89 2.27 -0.38
CA LEU A 95 2.24 1.83 0.01
C LEU A 95 3.31 2.66 -0.70
N VAL A 96 3.09 3.01 -1.96
CA VAL A 96 4.11 3.67 -2.79
C VAL A 96 3.98 5.19 -2.83
N TYR A 97 2.95 5.77 -2.20
CA TYR A 97 2.81 7.21 -2.09
C TYR A 97 4.08 7.84 -1.48
N PRO A 98 4.66 8.89 -2.10
CA PRO A 98 4.06 9.78 -3.10
C PRO A 98 4.16 9.31 -4.57
N THR A 99 4.90 8.25 -4.86
CA THR A 99 5.11 7.77 -6.23
C THR A 99 3.85 7.16 -6.82
N GLU A 100 3.67 7.35 -8.13
CA GLU A 100 2.59 6.73 -8.88
C GLU A 100 3.01 5.41 -9.52
N ILE A 101 2.05 4.50 -9.67
CA ILE A 101 2.25 3.24 -10.38
C ILE A 101 1.99 3.49 -11.86
N VAL A 102 3.04 3.37 -12.68
CA VAL A 102 2.98 3.55 -14.13
C VAL A 102 2.43 2.30 -14.82
N GLY A 103 2.70 1.12 -14.26
CA GLY A 103 2.28 -0.14 -14.86
C GLY A 103 2.16 -1.27 -13.85
N LYS A 104 1.39 -2.30 -14.18
CA LYS A 104 1.22 -3.48 -13.33
C LYS A 104 0.95 -4.72 -14.17
N HIS A 105 1.81 -5.72 -14.05
CA HIS A 105 1.66 -7.01 -14.71
C HIS A 105 1.62 -8.14 -13.68
N THR A 106 0.87 -9.20 -13.95
CA THR A 106 0.92 -10.42 -13.12
C THR A 106 1.60 -11.51 -13.91
N ARG A 107 2.77 -11.94 -13.44
CA ARG A 107 3.51 -13.07 -14.00
C ARG A 107 3.02 -14.36 -13.36
N TYR A 108 2.65 -15.31 -14.20
CA TYR A 108 2.36 -16.68 -13.81
C TYR A 108 3.63 -17.51 -14.01
N ARG A 109 4.06 -18.20 -12.96
CA ARG A 109 5.19 -19.11 -13.01
C ARG A 109 4.71 -20.53 -13.33
N LEU A 110 5.63 -21.40 -13.74
CA LEU A 110 5.34 -22.80 -14.11
C LEU A 110 4.80 -23.62 -12.93
N ASP A 111 5.17 -23.24 -11.70
CA ASP A 111 4.65 -23.82 -10.45
C ASP A 111 3.22 -23.37 -10.10
N GLY A 112 2.58 -22.55 -10.95
CA GLY A 112 1.26 -21.97 -10.73
C GLY A 112 1.25 -20.77 -9.79
N SER A 113 2.40 -20.40 -9.22
CA SER A 113 2.51 -19.22 -8.37
C SER A 113 2.35 -17.92 -9.18
N LYS A 114 1.80 -16.89 -8.53
CA LYS A 114 1.57 -15.58 -9.12
C LYS A 114 2.48 -14.54 -8.49
N MET A 115 3.23 -13.83 -9.30
CA MET A 115 4.04 -12.69 -8.89
C MET A 115 3.54 -11.42 -9.57
N ILE A 116 3.13 -10.44 -8.77
CA ILE A 116 2.71 -9.13 -9.28
C ILE A 116 3.97 -8.29 -9.48
N LYS A 117 4.20 -7.82 -10.70
CA LYS A 117 5.21 -6.80 -11.01
C LYS A 117 4.53 -5.44 -11.08
N VAL A 118 5.00 -4.50 -10.29
CA VAL A 118 4.51 -3.12 -10.23
C VAL A 118 5.63 -2.21 -10.71
N TYR A 119 5.34 -1.40 -11.72
CA TYR A 119 6.27 -0.44 -12.28
C TYR A 119 6.02 0.93 -11.68
N LEU A 120 7.03 1.50 -11.03
CA LEU A 120 7.00 2.84 -10.44
C LEU A 120 7.61 3.87 -11.40
N ASP A 121 7.30 5.15 -11.22
CA ASP A 121 7.92 6.22 -12.02
C ASP A 121 9.45 6.22 -11.85
N PRO A 122 10.24 6.05 -12.93
CA PRO A 122 11.70 6.09 -12.88
C PRO A 122 12.25 7.39 -12.28
N LYS A 123 11.54 8.52 -12.42
CA LYS A 123 11.98 9.82 -11.89
C LYS A 123 12.06 9.84 -10.37
N GLU A 124 11.27 9.00 -9.71
CA GLU A 124 11.23 8.90 -8.25
C GLU A 124 12.12 7.78 -7.67
N ALA A 125 12.82 7.04 -8.54
CA ALA A 125 13.77 6.01 -8.13
C ALA A 125 14.73 6.45 -7.00
N PRO A 126 15.45 7.59 -7.08
CA PRO A 126 16.38 7.97 -6.02
C PRO A 126 15.71 8.22 -4.66
N ASN A 127 14.41 8.51 -4.65
CA ASN A 127 13.67 8.82 -3.43
C ASN A 127 12.98 7.60 -2.81
N VAL A 128 12.74 6.53 -3.58
CA VAL A 128 11.86 5.43 -3.14
C VAL A 128 12.52 4.05 -3.22
N GLU A 129 13.61 3.92 -3.98
CA GLU A 129 14.34 2.65 -4.15
C GLU A 129 14.70 1.97 -2.83
N TYR A 130 15.16 2.75 -1.84
CA TYR A 130 15.54 2.23 -0.51
C TYR A 130 14.38 1.57 0.27
N LYS A 131 13.11 1.79 -0.11
CA LYS A 131 11.92 1.23 0.53
C LYS A 131 11.24 0.10 -0.24
N VAL A 132 11.66 -0.18 -1.47
CA VAL A 132 11.00 -1.15 -2.37
C VAL A 132 10.81 -2.53 -1.72
N GLU A 133 11.84 -3.06 -1.06
CA GLU A 133 11.75 -4.37 -0.39
C GLU A 133 10.79 -4.37 0.81
N THR A 134 10.69 -3.22 1.48
CA THR A 134 9.75 -3.03 2.59
C THR A 134 8.32 -3.05 2.10
N PHE A 135 8.02 -2.36 0.99
CA PHE A 135 6.69 -2.39 0.39
C PHE A 135 6.29 -3.80 0.00
N ALA A 136 7.21 -4.58 -0.58
CA ALA A 136 6.95 -5.97 -0.96
C ALA A 136 6.61 -6.83 0.26
N SER A 137 7.40 -6.70 1.33
CA SER A 137 7.21 -7.43 2.58
C SER A 137 5.89 -7.07 3.27
N VAL A 138 5.57 -5.77 3.36
CA VAL A 138 4.32 -5.27 3.94
C VAL A 138 3.11 -5.74 3.14
N TYR A 139 3.16 -5.63 1.82
CA TYR A 139 2.07 -6.08 0.96
C TYR A 139 1.84 -7.58 1.08
N LYS A 140 2.91 -8.39 1.09
CA LYS A 140 2.82 -9.84 1.31
C LYS A 140 2.22 -10.16 2.67
N LYS A 141 2.59 -9.45 3.73
CA LYS A 141 2.05 -9.67 5.08
C LYS A 141 0.56 -9.31 5.19
N LEU A 142 0.13 -8.24 4.53
CA LEU A 142 -1.27 -7.77 4.58
C LEU A 142 -2.21 -8.56 3.68
N THR A 143 -1.73 -9.02 2.52
CA THR A 143 -2.58 -9.58 1.46
C THR A 143 -2.32 -11.04 1.13
N GLY A 144 -1.18 -11.59 1.57
CA GLY A 144 -0.71 -12.93 1.19
C GLY A 144 -0.19 -13.03 -0.24
N LYS A 145 -0.13 -11.92 -1.00
CA LYS A 145 0.30 -11.93 -2.41
C LYS A 145 1.73 -11.45 -2.57
N GLU A 146 2.48 -12.13 -3.43
CA GLU A 146 3.85 -11.71 -3.77
C GLU A 146 3.82 -10.55 -4.78
N VAL A 147 4.59 -9.51 -4.47
CA VAL A 147 4.77 -8.34 -5.34
C VAL A 147 6.25 -8.01 -5.45
N LYS A 148 6.66 -7.54 -6.62
CA LYS A 148 7.98 -6.98 -6.90
C LYS A 148 7.79 -5.60 -7.52
N PHE A 149 8.44 -4.59 -6.96
CA PHE A 149 8.45 -3.25 -7.54
C PHE A 149 9.72 -3.10 -8.40
N GLU A 150 9.55 -2.55 -9.60
CA GLU A 150 10.62 -2.32 -10.58
C GLU A 150 10.47 -0.90 -11.13
N PHE A 151 11.56 -0.29 -11.56
CA PHE A 151 11.54 0.96 -12.33
C PHE A 151 11.77 0.61 -13.80
N PRO A 152 10.86 0.95 -14.72
CA PRO A 152 11.05 0.65 -16.13
C PRO A 152 12.25 1.43 -16.68
N VAL A 153 13.08 0.76 -17.48
CA VAL A 153 14.14 1.44 -18.24
C VAL A 153 13.44 2.23 -19.34
N GLN A 154 13.73 3.53 -19.47
CA GLN A 154 13.24 4.31 -20.61
C GLN A 154 13.86 3.73 -21.89
N GLU A 155 13.05 3.05 -22.70
CA GLU A 155 13.42 2.75 -24.09
C GLU A 155 13.44 4.09 -24.83
N GLN A 156 14.63 4.60 -25.13
CA GLN A 156 14.82 5.72 -26.02
C GLN A 156 14.51 5.22 -27.44
N HIS A 157 13.34 5.58 -27.96
CA HIS A 157 13.00 5.46 -29.38
C HIS A 157 13.14 6.82 -30.05
#